data_AF-A0A940DKD1-F1
#
_entry.id   AF-A0A940DKD1-F1
#
_cell.length_a   1.000
_cell.length_b   1.000
_cell.length_c   1.000
_cell.angle_alpha   90.00
_cell.angle_beta   90.00
_cell.angle_gamma   90.00
#
_symmetry.space_group_name_H-M   'P 1'
#
loop_
_entity.id
_entity.type
_entity.pdbx_description
1 polymer ?
#
loop_
_entity_poly.entity_id
_entity_poly.type
_entity_poly.pdbx_seq_one_letter_code
_entity_poly.pdbx_strand_id
1 'polypeptide(L)'
;MAKLNPKQSLNKTYRQKPVLTDDFNKFKSAIRTLMSKLADGQREDTQKNILYDFLVESFYKPYYIAPEEDIDLAVHLDKTPQSPIGLLIEVKSTTNSYEMISNGNLNKKALQELLYYYLKERVTKKNNDIRFLIVTNIYEYFIFDAQEFERIFYSDKKLLREYDDFISGRKTGTRTDFFYSEIAAKYIAAASPDLEYTHFDLREFRKEINSDAHGHLIDIYKTFSDTHLLKLPFGDDSNHLNKDFYAELLHIMGIEEQKQDNKLVIVRKLRNERNEASLLESTIIQLDSEDCLDKINSISTYGENYEEQLFNVTRVRDKKRKGKSW
;
A
#
# COMPACT_ATOMS: atom_id res chain seq x y z
N MET A 1 -3.60 21.61 16.76
CA MET A 1 -2.86 20.52 17.44
C MET A 1 -2.07 19.81 16.37
N ALA A 2 -0.77 19.62 16.57
CA ALA A 2 0.11 19.01 15.57
C ALA A 2 0.03 17.46 15.53
N LYS A 3 -0.63 16.83 16.51
CA LYS A 3 -0.83 15.38 16.53
C LYS A 3 -2.08 14.97 15.75
N LEU A 4 -1.91 14.03 14.82
CA LEU A 4 -2.97 13.34 14.09
C LEU A 4 -3.08 11.89 14.55
N ASN A 5 -4.30 11.33 14.52
CA ASN A 5 -4.50 9.88 14.58
C ASN A 5 -4.46 9.27 13.16
N PRO A 6 -4.32 7.93 13.04
CA PRO A 6 -4.27 7.23 11.75
C PRO A 6 -5.40 7.61 10.79
N LYS A 7 -6.62 7.78 11.29
CA LYS A 7 -7.78 8.13 10.46
C LYS A 7 -7.71 9.54 9.88
N GLN A 8 -7.07 10.47 10.59
CA GLN A 8 -6.92 11.88 10.20
C GLN A 8 -5.80 12.10 9.19
N SER A 9 -4.73 11.30 9.25
CA SER A 9 -3.57 11.43 8.35
C SER A 9 -3.79 10.81 6.97
N LEU A 10 -4.73 9.87 6.85
CA LEU A 10 -5.05 9.25 5.57
C LEU A 10 -5.74 10.22 4.61
N ASN A 11 -5.37 10.14 3.33
CA ASN A 11 -6.11 10.80 2.25
C ASN A 11 -7.59 10.37 2.29
N LYS A 12 -8.51 11.33 2.22
CA LYS A 12 -9.95 11.11 2.37
C LYS A 12 -10.51 10.08 1.39
N THR A 13 -10.07 10.12 0.13
CA THR A 13 -10.52 9.19 -0.92
C THR A 13 -9.95 7.79 -0.69
N TYR A 14 -8.65 7.69 -0.38
CA TYR A 14 -8.05 6.40 -0.04
C TYR A 14 -8.70 5.75 1.19
N ARG A 15 -9.03 6.56 2.19
CA ARG A 15 -9.71 6.11 3.41
C ARG A 15 -11.07 5.48 3.11
N GLN A 16 -11.75 5.91 2.05
CA GLN A 16 -13.05 5.37 1.65
C GLN A 16 -12.95 4.09 0.81
N LYS A 17 -11.77 3.78 0.25
CA LYS A 17 -11.62 2.57 -0.57
C LYS A 17 -11.84 1.28 0.25
N PRO A 18 -12.60 0.31 -0.28
CA PRO A 18 -12.72 -0.99 0.36
C PRO A 18 -11.35 -1.68 0.39
N VAL A 19 -11.10 -2.43 1.45
CA VAL A 19 -9.94 -3.31 1.56
C VAL A 19 -10.42 -4.73 1.37
N LEU A 20 -9.73 -5.50 0.52
CA LEU A 20 -10.07 -6.90 0.31
C LEU A 20 -9.83 -7.70 1.59
N THR A 21 -10.78 -8.59 1.91
CA THR A 21 -10.72 -9.40 3.13
C THR A 21 -9.42 -10.21 3.22
N ASP A 22 -8.97 -10.78 2.10
CA ASP A 22 -7.74 -11.58 2.06
C ASP A 22 -6.49 -10.75 2.33
N ASP A 23 -6.41 -9.54 1.77
CA ASP A 23 -5.26 -8.65 2.02
C ASP A 23 -5.27 -8.13 3.46
N PHE A 24 -6.44 -7.82 4.01
CA PHE A 24 -6.57 -7.47 5.41
C PHE A 24 -6.17 -8.63 6.34
N ASN A 25 -6.54 -9.87 6.00
CA ASN A 25 -6.17 -11.06 6.76
C ASN A 25 -4.66 -11.35 6.70
N LYS A 26 -4.01 -11.16 5.54
CA LYS A 26 -2.55 -11.25 5.41
C LYS A 26 -1.85 -10.23 6.31
N PHE A 27 -2.26 -8.97 6.25
CA PHE A 27 -1.75 -7.92 7.13
C PHE A 27 -1.93 -8.26 8.62
N LYS A 28 -3.11 -8.76 8.98
CA LYS A 28 -3.43 -9.17 10.36
C LYS A 28 -2.56 -10.33 10.81
N SER A 29 -2.24 -11.27 9.91
CA SER A 29 -1.27 -12.33 10.20
C SER A 29 0.12 -11.76 10.43
N ALA A 30 0.59 -10.87 9.55
CA ALA A 30 1.90 -10.24 9.67
C ALA A 30 2.02 -9.45 11.00
N ILE A 31 1.01 -8.66 11.38
CA ILE A 31 1.05 -7.88 12.63
C ILE A 31 0.95 -8.77 13.88
N ARG A 32 0.23 -9.90 13.82
CA ARG A 32 0.23 -10.91 14.90
C ARG A 32 1.61 -11.51 15.09
N THR A 33 2.27 -11.89 13.98
CA THR A 33 3.64 -12.41 14.01
C THR A 33 4.61 -11.38 14.59
N LEU A 34 4.53 -10.12 14.14
CA LEU A 34 5.30 -9.00 14.70
C LEU A 34 5.14 -8.96 16.23
N MET A 35 3.90 -8.85 16.71
CA MET A 35 3.58 -8.73 18.13
C MET A 35 4.02 -9.95 18.96
N SER A 36 3.99 -11.15 18.39
CA SER A 36 4.44 -12.38 19.07
C SER A 36 5.95 -12.52 19.18
N LYS A 37 6.71 -11.92 18.24
CA LYS A 37 8.18 -11.98 18.22
C LYS A 37 8.82 -10.94 19.14
N LEU A 38 8.08 -9.88 19.50
CA LEU A 38 8.57 -8.83 20.39
C LEU A 38 8.64 -9.32 21.84
N ALA A 39 9.79 -9.12 22.46
CA ALA A 39 10.00 -9.33 23.88
C ALA A 39 10.79 -8.17 24.49
N ASP A 40 10.50 -7.83 25.74
CA ASP A 40 11.21 -6.76 26.45
C ASP A 40 12.69 -7.11 26.61
N GLY A 41 13.55 -6.11 26.44
CA GLY A 41 15.01 -6.27 26.56
C GLY A 41 15.70 -6.95 25.37
N GLN A 42 14.98 -7.16 24.26
CA GLN A 42 15.61 -7.56 22.99
C GLN A 42 16.63 -6.51 22.53
N ARG A 43 17.66 -6.98 21.82
CA ARG A 43 18.63 -6.09 21.18
C ARG A 43 17.94 -5.29 20.08
N GLU A 44 18.35 -4.04 19.90
CA GLU A 44 17.79 -3.15 18.88
C GLU A 44 17.92 -3.74 17.46
N ASP A 45 19.02 -4.42 17.13
CA ASP A 45 19.16 -5.11 15.84
C ASP A 45 18.13 -6.23 15.64
N THR A 46 17.76 -6.94 16.71
CA THR A 46 16.71 -7.95 16.66
C THR A 46 15.36 -7.31 16.37
N GLN A 47 15.08 -6.17 17.00
CA GLN A 47 13.90 -5.36 16.72
C GLN A 47 13.87 -4.92 15.24
N LYS A 48 14.98 -4.39 14.70
CA LYS A 48 15.07 -3.97 13.29
C LYS A 48 14.72 -5.12 12.33
N ASN A 49 15.23 -6.32 12.58
CA ASN A 49 14.90 -7.50 11.77
C ASN A 49 13.42 -7.91 11.87
N ILE A 50 12.82 -7.82 13.07
CA ILE A 50 11.39 -8.11 13.26
C ILE A 50 10.52 -7.10 12.50
N LEU A 51 10.90 -5.82 12.50
CA LEU A 51 10.21 -4.78 11.72
C LEU A 51 10.38 -5.00 10.21
N TYR A 52 11.60 -5.34 9.76
CA TYR A 52 11.86 -5.69 8.37
C TYR A 52 10.95 -6.83 7.88
N ASP A 53 10.89 -7.94 8.63
CA ASP A 53 10.01 -9.08 8.31
C ASP A 53 8.55 -8.63 8.16
N PHE A 54 8.07 -7.81 9.09
CA PHE A 54 6.69 -7.30 9.04
C PHE A 54 6.42 -6.45 7.80
N LEU A 55 7.35 -5.56 7.44
CA LEU A 55 7.20 -4.73 6.24
C LEU A 55 7.13 -5.62 4.99
N VAL A 56 8.04 -6.59 4.85
CA VAL A 56 8.07 -7.50 3.70
C VAL A 56 6.80 -8.35 3.61
N GLU A 57 6.36 -8.95 4.71
CA GLU A 57 5.18 -9.83 4.76
C GLU A 57 3.84 -9.08 4.62
N SER A 58 3.83 -7.76 4.80
CA SER A 58 2.62 -6.94 4.68
C SER A 58 2.46 -6.31 3.29
N PHE A 59 3.30 -5.32 2.96
CA PHE A 59 3.14 -4.51 1.74
C PHE A 59 4.42 -4.38 0.92
N TYR A 60 5.59 -4.60 1.53
CA TYR A 60 6.84 -4.06 0.99
C TYR A 60 7.72 -5.07 0.25
N LYS A 61 7.27 -6.31 0.07
CA LYS A 61 7.94 -7.32 -0.78
C LYS A 61 8.33 -6.83 -2.18
N PRO A 62 7.59 -5.93 -2.86
CA PRO A 62 7.96 -5.40 -4.16
C PRO A 62 9.07 -4.34 -4.14
N TYR A 63 9.62 -3.94 -3.00
CA TYR A 63 10.59 -2.86 -2.88
C TYR A 63 11.92 -3.36 -2.31
N TYR A 64 12.99 -2.62 -2.58
CA TYR A 64 14.25 -2.82 -1.88
C TYR A 64 14.19 -2.17 -0.50
N ILE A 65 14.49 -2.96 0.53
CA ILE A 65 14.52 -2.53 1.93
C ILE A 65 15.87 -2.95 2.51
N ALA A 66 16.59 -2.04 3.11
CA ALA A 66 17.85 -2.34 3.80
C ALA A 66 18.20 -1.24 4.80
N PRO A 67 19.04 -1.53 5.80
CA PRO A 67 19.84 -0.49 6.44
C PRO A 67 20.75 0.17 5.40
N GLU A 68 20.84 1.50 5.41
CA GLU A 68 21.71 2.25 4.51
C GLU A 68 22.54 3.28 5.28
N GLU A 69 23.87 3.09 5.27
CA GLU A 69 24.80 3.89 6.07
C GLU A 69 24.45 3.81 7.57
N ASP A 70 24.01 4.92 8.16
CA ASP A 70 23.58 5.02 9.57
C ASP A 70 22.05 4.93 9.72
N ILE A 71 21.31 4.81 8.61
CA ILE A 71 19.84 4.69 8.64
C ILE A 71 19.48 3.25 8.96
N ASP A 72 18.69 3.04 10.01
CA ASP A 72 18.28 1.71 10.47
C ASP A 72 17.54 0.90 9.41
N LEU A 73 16.54 1.51 8.77
CA LEU A 73 15.82 0.93 7.64
C LEU A 73 15.41 2.03 6.64
N ALA A 74 15.72 1.80 5.38
CA ALA A 74 15.27 2.60 4.25
C ALA A 74 14.44 1.72 3.29
N VAL A 75 13.31 2.25 2.80
CA VAL A 75 12.54 1.63 1.71
C VAL A 75 12.72 2.47 0.45
N HIS A 76 13.19 1.83 -0.61
CA HIS A 76 13.37 2.46 -1.90
C HIS A 76 12.10 2.36 -2.75
N LEU A 77 11.94 3.27 -3.71
CA LEU A 77 10.74 3.32 -4.55
C LEU A 77 10.65 2.17 -5.56
N ASP A 78 11.74 1.45 -5.83
CA ASP A 78 11.77 0.24 -6.67
C ASP A 78 12.48 -0.93 -5.97
N LYS A 79 12.64 -2.04 -6.69
CA LYS A 79 13.35 -3.28 -6.26
C LYS A 79 14.87 -3.16 -6.20
N THR A 80 15.44 -1.98 -6.42
CA THR A 80 16.89 -1.81 -6.55
C THR A 80 17.44 -0.75 -5.60
N PRO A 81 18.65 -0.94 -5.06
CA PRO A 81 19.30 0.04 -4.19
C PRO A 81 19.65 1.35 -4.91
N GLN A 82 19.60 1.39 -6.25
CA GLN A 82 19.83 2.61 -7.03
C GLN A 82 18.62 3.55 -7.09
N SER A 83 17.41 3.02 -6.86
CA SER A 83 16.21 3.84 -6.85
C SER A 83 16.19 4.75 -5.62
N PRO A 84 15.55 5.93 -5.66
CA PRO A 84 15.52 6.84 -4.51
C PRO A 84 14.85 6.21 -3.27
N ILE A 85 15.33 6.59 -2.09
CA ILE A 85 14.66 6.25 -0.82
C ILE A 85 13.35 7.03 -0.72
N GLY A 86 12.24 6.31 -0.53
CA GLY A 86 10.91 6.86 -0.33
C GLY A 86 10.47 6.91 1.14
N LEU A 87 11.00 6.04 1.99
CA LEU A 87 10.64 5.96 3.41
C LEU A 87 11.91 5.80 4.26
N LEU A 88 12.08 6.69 5.24
CA LEU A 88 13.14 6.61 6.24
C LEU A 88 12.55 6.13 7.56
N ILE A 89 13.18 5.13 8.20
CA ILE A 89 12.70 4.57 9.46
C ILE A 89 13.84 4.51 10.46
N GLU A 90 13.66 5.17 11.60
CA GLU A 90 14.54 5.13 12.75
C GLU A 90 13.91 4.27 13.85
N VAL A 91 14.65 3.25 14.31
CA VAL A 91 14.15 2.25 15.26
C VAL A 91 14.87 2.37 16.59
N LYS A 92 14.13 2.63 17.67
CA LYS A 92 14.67 2.63 19.02
C LYS A 92 14.34 1.37 19.79
N SER A 93 15.21 1.05 20.75
CA SER A 93 14.97 -0.02 21.70
C SER A 93 13.62 0.13 22.42
N THR A 94 12.93 -0.99 22.66
CA THR A 94 11.67 -1.00 23.42
C THR A 94 11.84 -0.57 24.88
N THR A 95 13.06 -0.65 25.43
CA THR A 95 13.34 -0.37 26.84
C THR A 95 14.06 0.96 27.07
N ASN A 96 14.81 1.46 26.08
CA ASN A 96 15.49 2.76 26.18
C ASN A 96 14.57 3.93 25.83
N SER A 97 13.75 4.34 26.80
CA SER A 97 12.84 5.49 26.66
C SER A 97 13.55 6.85 26.61
N TYR A 98 14.86 6.94 26.90
CA TYR A 98 15.56 8.23 26.92
C TYR A 98 15.75 8.82 25.52
N GLU A 99 16.03 7.97 24.54
CA GLU A 99 16.27 8.34 23.14
C GLU A 99 14.99 8.43 22.30
N MET A 100 13.94 7.71 22.71
CA MET A 100 12.65 7.66 22.03
C MET A 100 11.84 8.94 22.25
N ILE A 101 11.12 9.37 21.22
CA ILE A 101 10.25 10.54 21.26
C ILE A 101 8.91 10.19 21.94
N SER A 102 8.21 11.18 22.48
CA SER A 102 6.90 10.96 23.10
C SER A 102 5.93 12.09 22.81
N ASN A 103 4.64 11.85 23.09
CA ASN A 103 3.63 12.89 23.00
C ASN A 103 4.00 14.07 23.92
N GLY A 104 4.19 15.25 23.33
CA GLY A 104 4.61 16.46 24.04
C GLY A 104 6.12 16.61 24.20
N ASN A 105 6.93 15.64 23.77
CA ASN A 105 8.39 15.75 23.74
C ASN A 105 8.98 15.07 22.49
N LEU A 106 8.98 15.81 21.38
CA LEU A 106 9.55 15.35 20.11
C LEU A 106 11.07 15.53 20.04
N ASN A 107 11.65 16.41 20.87
CA ASN A 107 13.08 16.74 20.79
C ASN A 107 13.95 15.72 21.53
N LYS A 108 14.07 14.54 20.92
CA LYS A 108 14.87 13.43 21.40
C LYS A 108 15.78 12.92 20.30
N LYS A 109 16.76 12.10 20.68
CA LYS A 109 17.79 11.58 19.79
C LYS A 109 17.20 10.97 18.52
N ALA A 110 16.13 10.18 18.62
CA ALA A 110 15.51 9.55 17.47
C ALA A 110 15.03 10.54 16.39
N LEU A 111 14.44 11.69 16.78
CA LEU A 111 14.04 12.71 15.79
C LEU A 111 15.24 13.54 15.30
N GLN A 112 16.27 13.71 16.13
CA GLN A 112 17.52 14.38 15.74
C GLN A 112 18.29 13.58 14.68
N GLU A 113 18.38 12.26 14.86
CA GLU A 113 18.91 11.29 13.90
C GLU A 113 18.08 11.30 12.61
N LEU A 114 16.75 11.18 12.73
CA LEU A 114 15.85 11.19 11.56
C LEU A 114 15.94 12.51 10.76
N LEU A 115 16.09 13.66 11.43
CA LEU A 115 16.31 14.95 10.77
C LEU A 115 17.66 14.99 10.04
N TYR A 116 18.72 14.44 10.63
CA TYR A 116 20.02 14.33 9.97
C TYR A 116 19.93 13.49 8.70
N TYR A 117 19.27 12.32 8.76
CA TYR A 117 19.09 11.43 7.61
C TYR A 117 18.28 12.09 6.50
N TYR A 118 17.19 12.78 6.87
CA TYR A 118 16.41 13.57 5.92
C TYR A 118 17.26 14.60 5.19
N LEU A 119 18.06 15.40 5.92
CA LEU A 119 18.92 16.42 5.32
C LEU A 119 20.01 15.80 4.46
N LYS A 120 20.57 14.65 4.86
CA LYS A 120 21.55 13.92 4.06
C LYS A 120 20.99 13.49 2.72
N GLU A 121 19.83 12.85 2.71
CA GLU A 121 19.14 12.46 1.48
C GLU A 121 18.76 13.70 0.64
N ARG A 122 18.07 14.65 1.26
CA ARG A 122 17.46 15.78 0.57
C ARG A 122 18.46 16.81 0.06
N VAL A 123 19.47 17.14 0.85
CA VAL A 123 20.46 18.19 0.57
C VAL A 123 21.69 17.61 -0.14
N THR A 124 22.25 16.52 0.36
CA THR A 124 23.52 15.97 -0.14
C THR A 124 23.29 15.04 -1.33
N LYS A 125 22.39 14.05 -1.20
CA LYS A 125 22.06 13.13 -2.30
C LYS A 125 21.03 13.69 -3.30
N LYS A 126 20.49 14.90 -3.04
CA LYS A 126 19.47 15.58 -3.87
C LYS A 126 18.20 14.75 -4.09
N ASN A 127 17.88 13.85 -3.17
CA ASN A 127 16.68 13.04 -3.20
C ASN A 127 15.46 13.89 -2.81
N ASN A 128 14.59 14.17 -3.78
CA ASN A 128 13.32 14.89 -3.59
C ASN A 128 12.09 13.94 -3.59
N ASP A 129 12.34 12.63 -3.45
CA ASP A 129 11.34 11.58 -3.55
C ASP A 129 10.97 10.93 -2.21
N ILE A 130 11.57 11.39 -1.10
CA ILE A 130 11.17 11.01 0.27
C ILE A 130 9.69 11.35 0.46
N ARG A 131 8.89 10.38 0.92
CA ARG A 131 7.44 10.48 1.09
C ARG A 131 7.06 10.64 2.54
N PHE A 132 7.63 9.81 3.41
CA PHE A 132 7.39 9.80 4.84
C PHE A 132 8.66 9.45 5.62
N LEU A 133 8.66 9.80 6.91
CA LEU A 133 9.70 9.44 7.86
C LEU A 133 9.06 8.87 9.12
N ILE A 134 9.67 7.85 9.73
CA ILE A 134 9.12 7.13 10.88
C ILE A 134 10.15 7.09 12.01
N VAL A 135 9.72 7.44 13.21
CA VAL A 135 10.37 7.03 14.46
C VAL A 135 9.50 5.98 15.13
N THR A 136 10.10 4.86 15.52
CA THR A 136 9.35 3.80 16.21
C THR A 136 10.21 3.01 17.19
N ASN A 137 9.57 2.48 18.24
CA ASN A 137 10.11 1.37 19.03
C ASN A 137 9.35 0.05 18.74
N ILE A 138 8.72 -0.04 17.57
CA ILE A 138 7.85 -1.13 17.08
C ILE A 138 6.49 -1.24 17.77
N TYR A 139 6.34 -0.74 19.00
CA TYR A 139 5.02 -0.59 19.61
C TYR A 139 4.38 0.74 19.23
N GLU A 140 5.11 1.81 19.45
CA GLU A 140 4.65 3.18 19.24
C GLU A 140 5.26 3.74 17.95
N TYR A 141 4.43 4.38 17.14
CA TYR A 141 4.82 4.93 15.84
C TYR A 141 4.56 6.43 15.81
N PHE A 142 5.55 7.16 15.32
CA PHE A 142 5.47 8.57 14.98
C PHE A 142 5.83 8.71 13.51
N ILE A 143 4.86 9.08 12.68
CA ILE A 143 4.99 9.13 11.22
C ILE A 143 4.84 10.57 10.77
N PHE A 144 5.84 11.06 10.05
CA PHE A 144 5.92 12.44 9.57
C PHE A 144 5.83 12.46 8.05
N ASP A 145 4.94 13.28 7.49
CA ASP A 145 4.94 13.53 6.06
C ASP A 145 6.22 14.29 5.67
N ALA A 146 6.91 13.85 4.63
CA ALA A 146 8.12 14.52 4.17
C ALA A 146 7.85 15.97 3.71
N GLN A 147 6.61 16.30 3.31
CA GLN A 147 6.20 17.68 3.01
C GLN A 147 6.25 18.57 4.25
N GLU A 148 5.93 18.04 5.43
CA GLU A 148 6.05 18.78 6.69
C GLU A 148 7.51 19.01 7.05
N PHE A 149 8.38 18.02 6.82
CA PHE A 149 9.83 18.19 6.95
C PHE A 149 10.37 19.23 5.95
N GLU A 150 9.86 19.24 4.71
CA GLU A 150 10.26 20.22 3.70
C GLU A 150 9.85 21.65 4.13
N ARG A 151 8.59 21.79 4.60
CA ARG A 151 8.02 23.07 5.06
C ARG A 151 8.74 23.64 6.27
N ILE A 152 9.07 22.79 7.24
CA ILE A 152 9.63 23.22 8.54
C ILE A 152 11.15 23.29 8.50
N PHE A 153 11.81 22.23 8.04
CA PHE A 153 13.26 22.10 8.17
C PHE A 153 14.00 22.49 6.89
N TYR A 154 13.63 21.92 5.74
CA TYR A 154 14.34 22.22 4.49
C TYR A 154 14.17 23.69 4.06
N SER A 155 13.03 24.30 4.36
CA SER A 155 12.78 25.72 4.09
C SER A 155 13.56 26.67 5.01
N ASP A 156 14.11 26.17 6.13
CA ASP A 156 14.94 26.97 7.05
C ASP A 156 16.37 27.12 6.52
N LYS A 157 16.64 28.28 5.91
CA LYS A 157 17.96 28.63 5.37
C LYS A 157 19.08 28.65 6.43
N LYS A 158 18.77 28.88 7.71
CA LYS A 158 19.77 28.85 8.78
C LYS A 158 20.15 27.42 9.10
N LEU A 159 19.18 26.51 9.20
CA LEU A 159 19.42 25.08 9.37
C LEU A 159 20.27 24.54 8.21
N LEU A 160 19.90 24.86 6.96
CA LEU A 160 20.66 24.39 5.79
C LEU A 160 22.12 24.88 5.79
N ARG A 161 22.37 26.13 6.21
CA ARG A 161 23.74 26.65 6.35
C ARG A 161 24.51 25.94 7.47
N GLU A 162 23.88 25.71 8.61
CA GLU A 162 24.52 24.98 9.72
C GLU A 162 24.83 23.52 9.35
N TYR A 163 23.94 22.87 8.60
CA TYR A 163 24.15 21.54 8.04
C TYR A 163 25.33 21.54 7.05
N ASP A 164 25.37 22.49 6.11
CA ASP A 164 26.47 22.62 5.14
C ASP A 164 27.83 22.87 5.82
N ASP A 165 27.86 23.74 6.83
CA ASP A 165 29.04 23.97 7.66
C ASP A 165 29.48 22.71 8.41
N PHE A 166 28.53 21.91 8.90
CA PHE A 166 28.82 20.67 9.60
C PHE A 166 29.44 19.63 8.66
N ILE A 167 28.80 19.33 7.53
CA ILE A 167 29.32 18.33 6.56
C ILE A 167 30.63 18.78 5.90
N SER A 168 30.88 20.09 5.82
CA SER A 168 32.14 20.65 5.32
C SER A 168 33.25 20.72 6.38
N GLY A 169 33.02 20.25 7.60
CA GLY A 169 34.00 20.27 8.70
C GLY A 169 34.34 21.67 9.22
N ARG A 170 33.47 22.67 9.00
CA ARG A 170 33.64 24.05 9.49
C ARG A 170 33.14 24.27 10.92
N LYS A 171 32.47 23.26 11.50
CA LYS A 171 32.03 23.25 12.90
C LYS A 171 33.12 22.68 13.82
N THR A 172 32.99 22.98 15.11
CA THR A 172 33.92 22.50 16.15
C THR A 172 33.83 20.99 16.38
N GLY A 173 32.71 20.36 16.02
CA GLY A 173 32.54 18.90 16.05
C GLY A 173 32.24 18.35 14.66
N THR A 174 32.86 17.21 14.34
CA THR A 174 32.71 16.49 13.05
C THR A 174 31.89 15.20 13.19
N ARG A 175 31.59 14.79 14.42
CA ARG A 175 30.78 13.60 14.72
C ARG A 175 29.29 13.93 14.63
N THR A 176 28.48 12.96 14.23
CA THR A 176 27.02 13.10 14.17
C THR A 176 26.39 13.43 15.52
N ASP A 177 26.96 12.95 16.63
CA ASP A 177 26.54 13.32 17.99
C ASP A 177 26.51 14.85 18.21
N PHE A 178 27.47 15.58 17.63
CA PHE A 178 27.52 17.05 17.68
C PHE A 178 26.38 17.67 16.87
N PHE A 179 26.08 17.12 15.69
CA PHE A 179 24.93 17.58 14.90
C PHE A 179 23.64 17.39 15.68
N TYR A 180 23.46 16.25 16.35
CA TYR A 180 22.26 15.95 17.12
C TYR A 180 22.06 16.93 18.28
N SER A 181 23.09 17.12 19.12
CA SER A 181 22.97 17.94 20.33
C SER A 181 23.00 19.45 20.08
N GLU A 182 23.83 19.92 19.14
CA GLU A 182 24.08 21.36 18.95
C GLU A 182 23.25 21.98 17.83
N ILE A 183 22.88 21.20 16.82
CA ILE A 183 22.18 21.70 15.62
C ILE A 183 20.74 21.22 15.64
N ALA A 184 20.50 19.92 15.46
CA ALA A 184 19.16 19.35 15.31
C ALA A 184 18.25 19.71 16.51
N ALA A 185 18.75 19.55 17.74
CA ALA A 185 17.98 19.83 18.94
C ALA A 185 17.41 21.26 18.99
N LYS A 186 18.18 22.26 18.57
CA LYS A 186 17.75 23.66 18.51
C LYS A 186 16.59 23.86 17.54
N TYR A 187 16.71 23.32 16.32
CA TYR A 187 15.69 23.52 15.28
C TYR A 187 14.43 22.70 15.56
N ILE A 188 14.56 21.49 16.12
CA ILE A 188 13.42 20.69 16.56
C ILE A 188 12.68 21.37 17.72
N ALA A 189 13.39 21.96 18.70
CA ALA A 189 12.75 22.70 19.79
C ALA A 189 11.88 23.86 19.28
N ALA A 190 12.37 24.61 18.30
CA ALA A 190 11.64 25.71 17.68
C ALA A 190 10.44 25.22 16.85
N ALA A 191 10.58 24.09 16.15
CA ALA A 191 9.56 23.53 15.28
C ALA A 191 8.48 22.71 15.98
N SER A 192 8.78 22.14 17.16
CA SER A 192 7.92 21.17 17.86
C SER A 192 6.45 21.58 18.02
N PRO A 193 6.11 22.86 18.29
CA PRO A 193 4.70 23.29 18.39
C PRO A 193 3.89 23.13 17.09
N ASP A 194 4.56 23.24 15.94
CA ASP A 194 3.96 23.29 14.61
C ASP A 194 4.24 22.04 13.76
N LEU A 195 5.06 21.12 14.26
CA LEU A 195 5.46 19.89 13.56
C LEU A 195 4.34 18.87 13.60
N GLU A 196 3.63 18.72 12.47
CA GLU A 196 2.55 17.74 12.35
C GLU A 196 3.07 16.31 12.24
N TYR A 197 2.42 15.37 12.94
CA TYR A 197 2.78 13.95 12.91
C TYR A 197 1.58 13.06 13.19
N THR A 198 1.59 11.86 12.61
CA THR A 198 0.65 10.78 12.94
C THR A 198 1.21 9.98 14.09
N HIS A 199 0.38 9.65 15.08
CA HIS A 199 0.77 8.82 16.21
C HIS A 199 -0.25 7.72 16.50
N PHE A 200 0.26 6.54 16.81
CA PHE A 200 -0.51 5.43 17.37
C PHE A 200 0.40 4.45 18.12
N ASP A 201 -0.19 3.65 19.01
CA ASP A 201 0.47 2.55 19.70
C ASP A 201 -0.24 1.23 19.39
N LEU A 202 0.48 0.28 18.80
CA LEU A 202 -0.04 -1.03 18.42
C LEU A 202 -0.60 -1.83 19.60
N ARG A 203 -0.15 -1.53 20.82
CA ARG A 203 -0.65 -2.19 22.04
C ARG A 203 -2.12 -1.88 22.28
N GLU A 204 -2.59 -0.70 21.84
CA GLU A 204 -4.00 -0.29 21.95
C GLU A 204 -4.91 -1.14 21.05
N PHE A 205 -4.37 -1.75 19.99
CA PHE A 205 -5.12 -2.56 19.02
C PHE A 205 -5.02 -4.07 19.29
N ARG A 206 -4.46 -4.50 20.43
CA ARG A 206 -4.26 -5.94 20.75
C ARG A 206 -5.54 -6.76 20.66
N LYS A 207 -6.69 -6.18 21.02
CA LYS A 207 -7.97 -6.89 20.98
C LYS A 207 -8.41 -7.12 19.53
N GLU A 208 -8.36 -6.08 18.71
CA GLU A 208 -8.72 -6.09 17.29
C GLU A 208 -7.82 -7.03 16.49
N ILE A 209 -6.51 -6.98 16.77
CA ILE A 209 -5.51 -7.87 16.18
C ILE A 209 -5.88 -9.34 16.44
N ASN A 210 -6.35 -9.68 17.65
CA ASN A 210 -6.65 -11.06 18.03
C ASN A 210 -8.11 -11.51 17.79
N SER A 211 -9.03 -10.59 17.51
CA SER A 211 -10.43 -10.90 17.15
C SER A 211 -10.60 -11.13 15.65
N ASP A 212 -11.81 -11.45 15.17
CA ASP A 212 -12.15 -11.45 13.73
C ASP A 212 -12.71 -10.10 13.23
N ALA A 213 -12.94 -9.13 14.13
CA ALA A 213 -13.45 -7.83 13.76
C ALA A 213 -12.38 -6.98 13.04
N HIS A 214 -12.83 -6.19 12.05
CA HIS A 214 -11.96 -5.25 11.32
C HIS A 214 -11.71 -3.95 12.10
N GLY A 215 -12.70 -3.49 12.87
CA GLY A 215 -12.60 -2.39 13.83
C GLY A 215 -11.82 -1.16 13.34
N HIS A 216 -11.09 -0.52 14.27
CA HIS A 216 -10.18 0.58 13.96
C HIS A 216 -8.83 0.11 13.36
N LEU A 217 -8.59 -1.20 13.33
CA LEU A 217 -7.37 -1.78 12.76
C LEU A 217 -7.28 -1.55 11.23
N ILE A 218 -8.41 -1.27 10.57
CA ILE A 218 -8.44 -0.86 9.16
C ILE A 218 -7.67 0.45 8.92
N ASP A 219 -7.72 1.40 9.86
CA ASP A 219 -6.99 2.66 9.72
C ASP A 219 -5.47 2.40 9.88
N ILE A 220 -5.08 1.44 10.72
CA ILE A 220 -3.69 0.99 10.86
C ILE A 220 -3.21 0.26 9.60
N TYR A 221 -4.01 -0.65 9.04
CA TYR A 221 -3.73 -1.29 7.75
C TYR A 221 -3.43 -0.25 6.68
N LYS A 222 -4.30 0.75 6.55
CA LYS A 222 -4.14 1.80 5.53
C LYS A 222 -2.94 2.69 5.81
N THR A 223 -2.64 2.94 7.08
CA THR A 223 -1.46 3.73 7.48
C THR A 223 -0.17 3.02 7.13
N PHE A 224 -0.08 1.69 7.27
CA PHE A 224 1.11 0.94 6.88
C PHE A 224 1.22 0.64 5.38
N SER A 225 0.12 0.75 4.64
CA SER A 225 0.11 0.45 3.21
C SER A 225 1.18 1.25 2.45
N ASP A 226 1.80 0.60 1.47
CA ASP A 226 2.69 1.26 0.52
C ASP A 226 1.95 2.35 -0.28
N THR A 227 0.66 2.16 -0.51
CA THR A 227 -0.22 3.18 -1.08
C THR A 227 -0.17 4.50 -0.30
N HIS A 228 -0.20 4.44 1.04
CA HIS A 228 -0.09 5.63 1.88
C HIS A 228 1.36 6.08 2.02
N LEU A 229 2.24 5.22 2.54
CA LEU A 229 3.60 5.62 2.93
C LEU A 229 4.55 5.85 1.76
N LEU A 230 4.27 5.31 0.57
CA LEU A 230 5.00 5.63 -0.66
C LEU A 230 4.21 6.57 -1.59
N LYS A 231 3.04 7.08 -1.15
CA LYS A 231 2.15 7.98 -1.90
C LYS A 231 1.82 7.46 -3.31
N LEU A 232 1.60 6.15 -3.44
CA LEU A 232 1.28 5.55 -4.74
C LEU A 232 -0.07 6.04 -5.24
N PRO A 233 -0.25 6.14 -6.58
CA PRO A 233 -1.56 6.40 -7.13
C PRO A 233 -2.51 5.24 -6.79
N PHE A 234 -3.57 5.54 -6.05
CA PHE A 234 -4.67 4.62 -5.81
C PHE A 234 -5.83 5.05 -6.70
N GLY A 235 -5.81 4.62 -7.97
CA GLY A 235 -6.76 5.09 -8.98
C GLY A 235 -8.23 4.88 -8.63
N ASP A 236 -9.03 5.95 -8.72
CA ASP A 236 -10.35 5.82 -9.36
C ASP A 236 -10.08 5.67 -10.86
N ASP A 237 -9.66 4.48 -11.28
CA ASP A 237 -9.83 4.15 -12.69
C ASP A 237 -10.95 3.13 -12.74
N SER A 238 -12.17 3.65 -12.89
CA SER A 238 -13.36 2.88 -13.20
C SER A 238 -13.19 2.01 -14.46
N ASN A 239 -12.08 2.13 -15.19
CA ASN A 239 -11.72 1.35 -16.37
C ASN A 239 -10.68 0.25 -16.13
N HIS A 240 -10.11 0.11 -14.92
CA HIS A 240 -9.24 -1.02 -14.62
C HIS A 240 -10.06 -2.29 -14.37
N LEU A 241 -10.00 -3.22 -15.33
CA LEU A 241 -10.68 -4.51 -15.26
C LEU A 241 -10.13 -5.35 -14.10
N ASN A 242 -10.98 -5.63 -13.10
CA ASN A 242 -10.69 -6.67 -12.11
C ASN A 242 -10.73 -8.03 -12.83
N LYS A 243 -9.56 -8.64 -13.04
CA LYS A 243 -9.42 -9.89 -13.80
C LYS A 243 -10.15 -11.07 -13.16
N ASP A 244 -10.16 -11.14 -11.83
CA ASP A 244 -10.81 -12.23 -11.11
C ASP A 244 -12.33 -12.10 -11.24
N PHE A 245 -12.87 -10.89 -11.02
CA PHE A 245 -14.28 -10.62 -11.25
C PHE A 245 -14.67 -10.86 -12.72
N TYR A 246 -13.82 -10.46 -13.67
CA TYR A 246 -14.07 -10.68 -15.08
C TYR A 246 -14.07 -12.16 -15.45
N ALA A 247 -13.11 -12.94 -14.94
CA ALA A 247 -13.08 -14.39 -15.14
C ALA A 247 -14.31 -15.09 -14.53
N GLU A 248 -14.71 -14.68 -13.33
CA GLU A 248 -15.94 -15.16 -12.69
C GLU A 248 -17.19 -14.78 -13.49
N LEU A 249 -17.26 -13.57 -14.03
CA LEU A 249 -18.35 -13.13 -14.89
C LEU A 249 -18.47 -14.00 -16.15
N LEU A 250 -17.36 -14.28 -16.82
CA LEU A 250 -17.32 -15.19 -17.97
C LEU A 250 -17.77 -16.60 -17.57
N HIS A 251 -17.33 -17.09 -16.41
CA HIS A 251 -17.71 -18.39 -15.88
C HIS A 251 -19.22 -18.51 -15.63
N ILE A 252 -19.83 -17.52 -14.94
CA ILE A 252 -21.27 -17.45 -14.66
C ILE A 252 -22.07 -17.37 -15.97
N MET A 253 -21.57 -16.60 -16.94
CA MET A 253 -22.21 -16.49 -18.25
C MET A 253 -22.09 -17.76 -19.10
N GLY A 254 -21.10 -18.63 -18.86
CA GLY A 254 -20.88 -19.85 -19.65
C GLY A 254 -20.01 -19.65 -20.90
N ILE A 255 -19.19 -18.60 -20.90
CA ILE A 255 -18.32 -18.19 -22.01
C ILE A 255 -16.87 -18.06 -21.53
N GLU A 256 -15.94 -17.91 -22.45
CA GLU A 256 -14.50 -17.76 -22.17
C GLU A 256 -13.81 -16.86 -23.20
N GLU A 257 -12.64 -16.34 -22.85
CA GLU A 257 -11.76 -15.67 -23.80
C GLU A 257 -10.83 -16.67 -24.49
N GLN A 258 -10.81 -16.63 -25.82
CA GLN A 258 -9.83 -17.36 -26.63
C GLN A 258 -9.05 -16.40 -27.52
N LYS A 259 -7.78 -16.74 -27.80
CA LYS A 259 -6.95 -15.98 -28.73
C LYS A 259 -7.10 -16.57 -30.14
N GLN A 260 -7.70 -15.82 -31.06
CA GLN A 260 -7.86 -16.17 -32.47
C GLN A 260 -7.27 -15.05 -33.34
N ASP A 261 -6.43 -15.39 -34.32
CA ASP A 261 -5.78 -14.44 -35.24
C ASP A 261 -5.18 -13.20 -34.55
N ASN A 262 -4.51 -13.44 -33.42
CA ASN A 262 -3.88 -12.42 -32.58
C ASN A 262 -4.84 -11.40 -31.94
N LYS A 263 -6.15 -11.70 -31.92
CA LYS A 263 -7.18 -10.97 -31.18
C LYS A 263 -7.77 -11.85 -30.08
N LEU A 264 -8.16 -11.24 -28.97
CA LEU A 264 -8.96 -11.91 -27.95
C LEU A 264 -10.43 -11.83 -28.38
N VAL A 265 -11.09 -12.98 -28.41
CA VAL A 265 -12.51 -13.12 -28.72
C VAL A 265 -13.21 -13.84 -27.58
N ILE A 266 -14.47 -13.48 -27.34
CA ILE A 266 -15.31 -14.14 -26.33
C ILE A 266 -16.14 -15.20 -27.03
N VAL A 267 -15.95 -16.46 -26.63
CA VAL A 267 -16.58 -17.62 -27.26
C VAL A 267 -17.33 -18.46 -26.23
N ARG A 268 -18.31 -19.24 -26.69
CA ARG A 268 -18.92 -20.29 -25.88
C ARG A 268 -17.89 -21.38 -25.63
N LYS A 269 -17.85 -21.91 -24.41
CA LYS A 269 -16.95 -23.01 -24.05
C LYS A 269 -17.16 -24.24 -24.94
N LEU A 270 -16.08 -25.00 -25.13
CA LEU A 270 -16.10 -26.29 -25.82
C LEU A 270 -17.05 -27.25 -25.13
N ARG A 271 -17.66 -28.17 -25.90
CA ARG A 271 -18.77 -29.02 -25.43
C ARG A 271 -18.46 -29.80 -24.15
N ASN A 272 -17.23 -30.25 -23.97
CA ASN A 272 -16.75 -30.99 -22.80
C ASN A 272 -16.40 -30.11 -21.58
N GLU A 273 -16.43 -28.78 -21.72
CA GLU A 273 -16.06 -27.80 -20.69
C GLU A 273 -17.22 -26.85 -20.36
N ARG A 274 -18.40 -27.09 -20.94
CA ARG A 274 -19.61 -26.31 -20.68
C ARG A 274 -20.08 -26.54 -19.24
N ASN A 275 -20.42 -25.45 -18.58
CA ASN A 275 -21.01 -25.47 -17.25
C ASN A 275 -22.55 -25.46 -17.40
N GLU A 276 -23.24 -26.58 -17.14
CA GLU A 276 -24.70 -26.69 -17.35
C GLU A 276 -25.51 -25.64 -16.56
N ALA A 277 -25.05 -25.28 -15.36
CA ALA A 277 -25.67 -24.27 -14.51
C ALA A 277 -25.33 -22.81 -14.88
N SER A 278 -24.51 -22.60 -15.92
CA SER A 278 -24.25 -21.24 -16.41
C SER A 278 -25.48 -20.64 -17.09
N LEU A 279 -25.59 -19.31 -17.09
CA LEU A 279 -26.76 -18.62 -17.64
C LEU A 279 -27.03 -19.01 -19.11
N LEU A 280 -25.98 -19.07 -19.93
CA LEU A 280 -26.11 -19.46 -21.33
C LEU A 280 -26.62 -20.89 -21.49
N GLU A 281 -26.00 -21.86 -20.81
CA GLU A 281 -26.35 -23.27 -20.95
C GLU A 281 -27.74 -23.57 -20.37
N SER A 282 -28.06 -23.01 -19.21
CA SER A 282 -29.40 -23.14 -18.61
C SER A 282 -30.49 -22.56 -19.51
N THR A 283 -30.22 -21.44 -20.19
CA THR A 283 -31.17 -20.87 -21.16
C THR A 283 -31.33 -21.78 -22.38
N ILE A 284 -30.24 -22.34 -22.90
CA ILE A 284 -30.28 -23.26 -24.04
C ILE A 284 -31.07 -24.53 -23.69
N ILE A 285 -30.82 -25.12 -22.51
CA ILE A 285 -31.52 -26.30 -22.02
C ILE A 285 -33.03 -26.02 -21.88
N GLN A 286 -33.41 -24.84 -21.39
CA GLN A 286 -34.83 -24.48 -21.28
C GLN A 286 -35.48 -24.33 -22.66
N LEU A 287 -34.81 -23.65 -23.60
CA LEU A 287 -35.34 -23.46 -24.96
C LEU A 287 -35.52 -24.79 -25.71
N ASP A 288 -34.57 -25.71 -25.53
CA ASP A 288 -34.60 -27.03 -26.12
C ASP A 288 -35.70 -27.91 -25.49
N SER A 289 -35.77 -27.95 -24.15
CA SER A 289 -36.76 -28.76 -23.44
C SER A 289 -38.22 -28.30 -23.64
N GLU A 290 -38.44 -27.00 -23.84
CA GLU A 290 -39.77 -26.44 -24.12
C GLU A 290 -40.13 -26.35 -25.61
N ASP A 291 -39.27 -26.87 -26.49
CA ASP A 291 -39.41 -26.84 -27.95
C ASP A 291 -39.79 -25.43 -28.48
N CYS A 292 -39.05 -24.44 -27.98
CA CYS A 292 -39.39 -23.04 -28.18
C CYS A 292 -38.92 -22.48 -29.53
N LEU A 293 -38.05 -23.18 -30.24
CA LEU A 293 -37.51 -22.71 -31.52
C LEU A 293 -38.57 -22.65 -32.62
N ASP A 294 -39.53 -23.57 -32.62
CA ASP A 294 -40.66 -23.57 -33.56
C ASP A 294 -41.54 -22.33 -33.46
N LYS A 295 -41.50 -21.64 -32.32
CA LYS A 295 -42.26 -20.41 -32.05
C LYS A 295 -41.54 -19.16 -32.58
N ILE A 296 -40.32 -19.31 -33.10
CA ILE A 296 -39.47 -18.20 -33.57
C ILE A 296 -39.56 -18.08 -35.08
N ASN A 297 -40.12 -16.96 -35.54
CA ASN A 297 -40.15 -16.64 -36.96
C ASN A 297 -38.72 -16.50 -37.53
N SER A 298 -38.51 -17.06 -38.73
CA SER A 298 -37.24 -16.99 -39.45
C SER A 298 -36.07 -17.63 -38.70
N ILE A 299 -36.30 -18.77 -38.04
CA ILE A 299 -35.29 -19.52 -37.26
C ILE A 299 -34.01 -19.84 -38.06
N SER A 300 -34.12 -20.05 -39.37
CA SER A 300 -32.97 -20.26 -40.27
C SER A 300 -31.97 -19.10 -40.30
N THR A 301 -32.37 -17.90 -39.87
CA THR A 301 -31.46 -16.74 -39.73
C THR A 301 -30.58 -16.78 -38.47
N TYR A 302 -30.80 -17.77 -37.61
CA TYR A 302 -30.07 -18.01 -36.37
C TYR A 302 -29.07 -19.17 -36.48
N GLY A 303 -28.95 -19.84 -37.62
CA GLY A 303 -27.93 -20.89 -37.79
C GLY A 303 -28.32 -21.91 -38.84
N GLU A 304 -27.32 -22.61 -39.36
CA GLU A 304 -27.51 -23.65 -40.37
C GLU A 304 -27.99 -24.96 -39.74
N ASN A 305 -27.64 -25.18 -38.47
CA ASN A 305 -28.04 -26.36 -37.70
C ASN A 305 -28.74 -25.98 -36.39
N TYR A 306 -29.39 -26.96 -35.79
CA TYR A 306 -30.19 -26.80 -34.57
C TYR A 306 -29.39 -26.27 -33.38
N GLU A 307 -28.14 -26.73 -33.19
CA GLU A 307 -27.29 -26.28 -32.09
C GLU A 307 -26.89 -24.80 -32.24
N GLU A 308 -26.58 -24.37 -33.47
CA GLU A 308 -26.33 -22.97 -33.78
C GLU A 308 -27.56 -22.10 -33.57
N GLN A 309 -28.73 -22.59 -33.96
CA GLN A 309 -30.01 -21.89 -33.78
C GLN A 309 -30.29 -21.67 -32.28
N LEU A 310 -30.19 -22.71 -31.46
CA LEU A 310 -30.32 -22.61 -30.00
C LEU A 310 -29.34 -21.59 -29.43
N PHE A 311 -28.05 -21.67 -29.80
CA PHE A 311 -27.04 -20.77 -29.27
C PHE A 311 -27.22 -19.31 -29.72
N ASN A 312 -27.59 -19.07 -30.97
CA ASN A 312 -27.72 -17.70 -31.47
C ASN A 312 -29.01 -17.02 -31.03
N VAL A 313 -30.07 -17.79 -30.70
CA VAL A 313 -31.31 -17.28 -30.13
C VAL A 313 -31.10 -16.77 -28.70
N THR A 314 -30.25 -17.42 -27.91
CA THR A 314 -29.94 -16.97 -26.53
C THR A 314 -29.09 -15.71 -26.47
N ARG A 315 -28.51 -15.28 -27.60
CA ARG A 315 -27.74 -14.03 -27.67
C ARG A 315 -28.67 -12.84 -27.90
N VAL A 316 -28.58 -11.84 -27.04
CA VAL A 316 -29.23 -10.53 -27.26
C VAL A 316 -28.54 -9.85 -28.46
N ARG A 317 -29.15 -9.92 -29.65
CA ARG A 317 -28.70 -9.14 -30.80
C ARG A 317 -29.15 -7.69 -30.64
N ASP A 318 -28.18 -6.79 -30.49
CA ASP A 318 -28.41 -5.37 -30.70
C ASP A 318 -28.73 -5.16 -32.20
N LYS A 319 -30.01 -4.89 -32.51
CA LYS A 319 -30.55 -4.81 -33.89
C LYS A 319 -29.82 -3.77 -34.77
N LYS A 320 -28.92 -2.95 -34.20
CA LYS A 320 -28.13 -1.93 -34.90
C LYS A 320 -26.76 -2.37 -35.43
N ARG A 321 -26.26 -3.58 -35.13
CA ARG A 321 -24.97 -4.06 -35.66
C ARG A 321 -25.14 -5.30 -36.54
N LYS A 322 -25.54 -5.08 -37.80
CA LYS A 322 -25.32 -6.09 -38.85
C LYS A 322 -23.82 -6.16 -39.15
N GLY A 323 -23.20 -7.32 -38.92
CA GLY A 323 -21.92 -7.66 -39.55
C GLY A 323 -20.67 -7.71 -38.66
N LYS A 324 -20.79 -7.78 -37.32
CA LYS A 324 -19.65 -8.19 -36.49
C LYS A 324 -20.06 -9.32 -35.55
N SER A 325 -19.53 -10.51 -35.83
CA SER A 325 -19.30 -11.49 -34.76
C SER A 325 -18.45 -10.79 -33.70
N TRP A 326 -18.84 -10.98 -32.44
CA TRP A 326 -17.92 -10.76 -31.33
C TRP A 326 -16.72 -11.69 -31.45
#